data_AF-A0A552UWV5-F1
#
_entry.id   AF-A0A552UWV5-F1
#
_cell.length_a   1.000
_cell.length_b   1.000
_cell.length_c   1.000
_cell.angle_alpha   90.00
_cell.angle_beta   90.00
_cell.angle_gamma   90.00
#
_symmetry.space_group_name_H-M   'P 1'
#
loop_
_entity.id
_entity.type
_entity.pdbx_description
1 polymer ?
#
loop_
_entity_poly.entity_id
_entity_poly.type
_entity_poly.pdbx_seq_one_letter_code
_entity_poly.pdbx_strand_id
1 'polypeptide(L)'
;MGEKIMSEQYEYLVRGALLQCSCGSCQRRLNLPLCHGVYIGKNPVMNSGDYIPEVNVMSFGTCSKTGSKCMPGFAGYAPWLNVNRRLIVGDEDKYALTTNSYLECVTGGRITVVTSGQEYEMTEKDRINKQEKFELTKEERNEIEDILASDGEWKDKVIKIKHIYEKHLYNLAPEAFDDYAKSKKALDKERQEIKEKNQREFEEIVSRKNISYEEKVIKADEFFRKAKEIEKLAKEKYEEAMNLLENNLKQELKGKVDIRQAGKALSDDVLRAIPKNEGRLISKLDTFYDLVKTGAPMDLKTHELSKATGNPAHDFSIWARGWEDKTEKYKDENGNKMDYVSRDYMGNFTFGYVGADYFKEVDFDDYTTATTMVGTGAGGVLGATPGAVIGGTITNMSPSVFRILNPDKTDEEMMLLTAAGVAQYGSNLKNSFPNPLKVAENTKKYISSIVSGNWGDNEKDSEYIKDGINYYYETNGIDKKEEIYKERQ
;
A
#
# COMPACT_ATOMS: atom_id res chain seq x y z
N MET A 1 48.04 -4.39 34.15
CA MET A 1 47.84 -4.68 32.71
C MET A 1 46.36 -4.51 32.43
N GLY A 2 45.96 -3.37 31.87
CA GLY A 2 44.59 -3.18 31.40
C GLY A 2 44.46 -3.83 30.03
N GLU A 3 43.72 -4.92 29.93
CA GLU A 3 43.35 -5.49 28.65
C GLU A 3 42.43 -4.51 27.92
N LYS A 4 42.91 -4.08 26.76
CA LYS A 4 42.21 -3.23 25.81
C LYS A 4 41.05 -4.06 25.24
N ILE A 5 39.82 -3.82 25.70
CA ILE A 5 38.61 -4.35 25.04
C ILE A 5 38.52 -3.64 23.69
N MET A 6 39.04 -4.27 22.64
CA MET A 6 38.72 -3.89 21.27
C MET A 6 37.26 -4.28 21.04
N SER A 7 36.36 -3.30 21.02
CA SER A 7 35.01 -3.51 20.50
C SER A 7 35.10 -3.66 18.99
N GLU A 8 35.22 -4.89 18.49
CA GLU A 8 35.04 -5.14 17.05
C GLU A 8 33.59 -4.82 16.69
N GLN A 9 33.40 -3.68 16.02
CA GLN A 9 32.12 -3.28 15.48
C GLN A 9 31.91 -4.06 14.18
N TYR A 10 31.10 -5.11 14.22
CA TYR A 10 30.77 -5.87 13.01
C TYR A 10 30.01 -5.01 12.01
N GLU A 11 30.42 -5.06 10.75
CA GLU A 11 29.72 -4.39 9.64
C GLU A 11 28.45 -5.15 9.28
N TYR A 12 27.41 -4.42 8.87
CA TYR A 12 26.19 -5.00 8.33
C TYR A 12 26.43 -5.58 6.94
N LEU A 13 25.80 -6.72 6.64
CA LEU A 13 25.89 -7.28 5.29
C LEU A 13 24.95 -6.53 4.36
N VAL A 14 25.45 -6.20 3.18
CA VAL A 14 24.65 -5.72 2.06
C VAL A 14 24.68 -6.73 0.92
N ARG A 15 23.79 -6.55 -0.06
CA ARG A 15 23.81 -7.35 -1.28
C ARG A 15 25.19 -7.27 -1.94
N GLY A 16 25.70 -8.43 -2.33
CA GLY A 16 27.06 -8.56 -2.87
C GLY A 16 28.10 -9.03 -1.85
N ALA A 17 27.76 -9.10 -0.55
CA ALA A 17 28.60 -9.68 0.50
C ALA A 17 29.16 -11.04 0.08
N LEU A 18 30.46 -11.25 0.23
CA LEU A 18 31.11 -12.47 -0.21
C LEU A 18 31.04 -13.53 0.89
N LEU A 19 30.61 -14.74 0.54
CA LEU A 19 30.46 -15.89 1.43
C LEU A 19 31.41 -17.02 1.02
N GLN A 20 31.79 -17.84 1.99
CA GLN A 20 32.56 -19.08 1.78
C GLN A 20 31.94 -20.24 2.57
N CYS A 21 31.69 -21.36 1.90
CA CYS A 21 31.35 -22.62 2.55
C CYS A 21 32.62 -23.39 2.91
N SER A 22 32.77 -23.89 4.13
CA SER A 22 33.91 -24.71 4.54
C SER A 22 34.08 -26.01 3.73
N CYS A 23 33.02 -26.48 3.06
CA CYS A 23 33.03 -27.65 2.20
C CYS A 23 33.01 -27.30 0.70
N GLY A 24 32.84 -26.03 0.33
CA GLY A 24 32.72 -25.60 -1.06
C GLY A 24 34.06 -25.13 -1.65
N SER A 25 34.29 -25.39 -2.94
CA SER A 25 35.52 -25.02 -3.64
C SER A 25 35.59 -23.55 -4.07
N CYS A 26 34.50 -22.78 -3.97
CA CYS A 26 34.45 -21.39 -4.46
C CYS A 26 33.71 -20.47 -3.49
N GLN A 27 34.09 -19.19 -3.48
CA GLN A 27 33.33 -18.12 -2.83
C GLN A 27 32.14 -17.71 -3.70
N ARG A 28 31.09 -17.19 -3.05
CA ARG A 28 29.88 -16.69 -3.73
C ARG A 28 29.34 -15.42 -3.08
N ARG A 29 28.81 -14.53 -3.90
CA ARG A 29 28.14 -13.33 -3.42
C ARG A 29 26.73 -13.68 -2.96
N LEU A 30 26.35 -13.10 -1.82
CA LEU A 30 25.00 -13.11 -1.32
C LEU A 30 24.14 -12.22 -2.20
N ASN A 31 22.99 -12.74 -2.62
CA ASN A 31 22.09 -12.07 -3.54
C ASN A 31 20.78 -11.67 -2.85
N LEU A 32 20.21 -10.56 -3.30
CA LEU A 32 18.96 -10.03 -2.79
C LEU A 32 18.13 -9.53 -3.98
N PRO A 33 17.24 -10.37 -4.53
CA PRO A 33 16.43 -10.01 -5.69
C PRO A 33 15.46 -8.86 -5.41
N LEU A 34 14.84 -8.86 -4.24
CA LEU A 34 13.94 -7.79 -3.78
C LEU A 34 14.55 -7.16 -2.54
N CYS A 35 14.82 -5.85 -2.58
CA CYS A 35 15.38 -5.14 -1.44
C CYS A 35 14.36 -4.96 -0.32
N HIS A 36 14.85 -4.81 0.91
CA HIS A 36 14.01 -4.56 2.10
C HIS A 36 13.74 -3.07 2.36
N GLY A 37 14.10 -2.18 1.42
CA GLY A 37 13.98 -0.72 1.57
C GLY A 37 15.02 -0.06 2.48
N VAL A 38 15.98 -0.82 3.02
CA VAL A 38 17.07 -0.31 3.87
C VAL A 38 18.39 -0.44 3.14
N TYR A 39 19.18 0.64 3.13
CA TYR A 39 20.42 0.74 2.37
C TYR A 39 21.58 1.23 3.24
N ILE A 40 22.78 0.73 2.95
CA ILE A 40 24.03 1.34 3.41
C ILE A 40 24.80 1.77 2.15
N GLY A 41 24.98 3.08 2.02
CA GLY A 41 25.39 3.68 0.75
C GLY A 41 24.33 3.39 -0.33
N LYS A 42 24.75 2.78 -1.45
CA LYS A 42 23.86 2.39 -2.56
C LYS A 42 23.43 0.92 -2.53
N ASN A 43 23.86 0.16 -1.52
CA ASN A 43 23.69 -1.29 -1.49
C ASN A 43 22.60 -1.67 -0.46
N PRO A 44 21.62 -2.50 -0.84
CA PRO A 44 20.54 -2.88 0.07
C PRO A 44 21.05 -3.84 1.15
N VAL A 45 20.60 -3.63 2.39
CA VAL A 45 20.99 -4.40 3.59
C VAL A 45 20.31 -5.77 3.59
N MET A 46 21.03 -6.81 4.02
CA MET A 46 20.55 -8.18 4.14
C MET A 46 19.99 -8.46 5.55
N ASN A 47 19.01 -9.36 5.65
CA ASN A 47 18.41 -9.78 6.90
C ASN A 47 18.39 -11.32 7.06
N SER A 48 17.95 -11.79 8.24
CA SER A 48 17.87 -13.21 8.60
C SER A 48 16.88 -14.04 7.75
N GLY A 49 16.05 -13.40 6.92
CA GLY A 49 15.19 -14.05 5.93
C GLY A 49 15.91 -14.38 4.62
N ASP A 50 17.08 -13.81 4.37
CA ASP A 50 17.79 -13.93 3.10
C ASP A 50 18.69 -15.18 3.06
N TYR A 51 18.08 -16.36 3.04
CA TYR A 51 18.80 -17.64 3.09
C TYR A 51 18.38 -18.64 2.01
N ILE A 52 17.46 -18.29 1.11
CA ILE A 52 16.91 -19.25 0.15
C ILE A 52 18.01 -19.71 -0.82
N PRO A 53 18.28 -21.03 -0.94
CA PRO A 53 19.29 -21.55 -1.87
C PRO A 53 19.01 -21.16 -3.32
N GLU A 54 20.06 -20.83 -4.08
CA GLU A 54 20.01 -20.36 -5.47
C GLU A 54 19.17 -19.08 -5.72
N VAL A 55 18.66 -18.44 -4.66
CA VAL A 55 18.00 -17.14 -4.70
C VAL A 55 18.84 -16.10 -3.96
N ASN A 56 19.11 -16.36 -2.67
CA ASN A 56 19.99 -15.55 -1.85
C ASN A 56 21.39 -16.16 -1.76
N VAL A 57 21.46 -17.45 -1.42
CA VAL A 57 22.73 -18.15 -1.19
C VAL A 57 23.01 -19.12 -2.35
N MET A 58 23.91 -18.70 -3.24
CA MET A 58 24.28 -19.47 -4.42
C MET A 58 25.22 -20.64 -4.10
N SER A 59 25.27 -21.63 -4.99
CA SER A 59 26.15 -22.80 -4.89
C SER A 59 27.65 -22.49 -4.93
N PHE A 60 28.41 -23.12 -4.02
CA PHE A 60 29.83 -22.84 -3.75
C PHE A 60 30.80 -23.72 -4.57
N GLY A 61 30.50 -24.01 -5.83
CA GLY A 61 31.33 -24.88 -6.68
C GLY A 61 31.14 -26.37 -6.35
N THR A 62 32.21 -27.12 -6.10
CA THR A 62 32.18 -28.55 -5.77
C THR A 62 32.28 -28.76 -4.26
N CYS A 63 31.46 -29.67 -3.72
CA CYS A 63 31.41 -30.00 -2.30
C CYS A 63 32.40 -31.11 -1.96
N SER A 64 33.31 -30.88 -1.01
CA SER A 64 34.28 -31.88 -0.55
C SER A 64 33.64 -33.07 0.18
N LYS A 65 32.43 -32.90 0.76
CA LYS A 65 31.71 -33.97 1.46
C LYS A 65 30.91 -34.88 0.54
N THR A 66 30.33 -34.35 -0.55
CA THR A 66 29.45 -35.12 -1.45
C THR A 66 30.09 -35.40 -2.81
N GLY A 67 31.23 -34.77 -3.13
CA GLY A 67 31.87 -34.85 -4.45
C GLY A 67 31.08 -34.20 -5.60
N SER A 68 29.93 -33.58 -5.31
CA SER A 68 28.99 -33.03 -6.29
C SER A 68 28.87 -31.50 -6.16
N LYS A 69 28.03 -30.85 -6.97
CA LYS A 69 27.74 -29.40 -6.85
C LYS A 69 27.38 -29.05 -5.39
N CYS A 70 28.09 -28.09 -4.80
CA CYS A 70 27.88 -27.62 -3.43
C CYS A 70 26.65 -26.74 -3.35
N MET A 71 25.49 -27.38 -3.30
CA MET A 71 24.19 -26.73 -3.15
C MET A 71 23.82 -26.75 -1.65
N PRO A 72 23.90 -25.60 -0.96
CA PRO A 72 23.61 -25.56 0.47
C PRO A 72 22.13 -25.78 0.74
N GLY A 73 21.81 -26.58 1.77
CA GLY A 73 20.47 -26.75 2.30
C GLY A 73 20.44 -26.37 3.76
N PHE A 74 19.34 -25.79 4.23
CA PHE A 74 19.21 -25.26 5.59
C PHE A 74 17.98 -25.87 6.27
N ALA A 75 18.08 -26.12 7.58
CA ALA A 75 16.97 -26.60 8.39
C ALA A 75 16.27 -25.43 9.10
N GLY A 76 14.94 -25.40 9.05
CA GLY A 76 14.12 -24.44 9.78
C GLY A 76 13.81 -23.13 9.04
N TYR A 77 13.07 -22.24 9.73
CA TYR A 77 12.48 -21.01 9.17
C TYR A 77 13.37 -19.76 9.30
N ALA A 78 14.54 -19.87 9.96
CA ALA A 78 15.51 -18.78 10.12
C ALA A 78 16.90 -19.36 10.43
N PRO A 79 17.64 -19.84 9.42
CA PRO A 79 18.88 -20.60 9.63
C PRO A 79 20.10 -19.72 9.93
N TRP A 80 20.02 -18.41 9.72
CA TRP A 80 21.12 -17.49 10.04
C TRP A 80 21.37 -17.46 11.54
N LEU A 81 22.60 -17.77 11.93
CA LEU A 81 23.10 -17.73 13.29
C LEU A 81 23.90 -16.43 13.50
N ASN A 82 24.00 -15.97 14.76
CA ASN A 82 24.67 -14.72 15.14
C ASN A 82 24.17 -13.48 14.38
N VAL A 83 22.86 -13.36 14.21
CA VAL A 83 22.21 -12.16 13.64
C VAL A 83 22.20 -11.00 14.64
N ASN A 84 22.17 -9.76 14.16
CA ASN A 84 22.09 -8.59 15.03
C ASN A 84 20.66 -8.37 15.51
N ARG A 85 20.34 -8.90 16.68
CA ARG A 85 19.00 -8.80 17.28
C ARG A 85 18.58 -7.39 17.72
N ARG A 86 19.45 -6.38 17.60
CA ARG A 86 19.13 -4.99 17.92
C ARG A 86 18.58 -4.20 16.73
N LEU A 87 18.70 -4.73 15.51
CA LEU A 87 18.25 -4.06 14.29
C LEU A 87 17.40 -5.01 13.46
N ILE A 88 16.16 -4.61 13.21
CA ILE A 88 15.24 -5.29 12.29
C ILE A 88 15.33 -4.59 10.93
N VAL A 89 15.41 -5.36 9.85
CA VAL A 89 15.51 -4.87 8.46
C VAL A 89 14.45 -5.61 7.66
N GLY A 90 13.44 -4.88 7.17
CA GLY A 90 12.27 -5.48 6.53
C GLY A 90 11.18 -5.85 7.56
N ASP A 91 10.68 -7.08 7.50
CA ASP A 91 9.56 -7.56 8.33
C ASP A 91 9.93 -7.80 9.81
N GLU A 92 8.94 -7.90 10.70
CA GLU A 92 9.16 -8.28 12.10
C GLU A 92 9.92 -9.62 12.21
N ASP A 93 10.83 -9.72 13.20
CA ASP A 93 11.76 -10.83 13.41
C ASP A 93 12.79 -11.10 12.28
N LYS A 94 12.95 -10.18 11.32
CA LYS A 94 14.03 -10.21 10.32
C LYS A 94 15.20 -9.34 10.76
N TYR A 95 16.12 -9.94 11.50
CA TYR A 95 17.27 -9.26 12.07
C TYR A 95 18.36 -9.01 11.04
N ALA A 96 19.00 -7.84 11.09
CA ALA A 96 20.09 -7.49 10.21
C ALA A 96 21.25 -8.49 10.32
N LEU A 97 21.81 -8.87 9.17
CA LEU A 97 23.01 -9.69 9.13
C LEU A 97 24.25 -8.83 9.33
N THR A 98 25.29 -9.41 9.93
CA THR A 98 26.59 -8.77 10.10
C THR A 98 27.71 -9.68 9.64
N THR A 99 28.95 -9.20 9.61
CA THR A 99 30.14 -10.02 9.29
C THR A 99 30.38 -11.16 10.29
N ASN A 100 29.71 -11.17 11.45
CA ASN A 100 29.72 -12.29 12.40
C ASN A 100 28.60 -13.32 12.16
N SER A 101 27.65 -13.02 11.28
CA SER A 101 26.54 -13.93 10.99
C SER A 101 27.01 -15.09 10.11
N TYR A 102 26.44 -16.29 10.30
CA TYR A 102 26.82 -17.48 9.53
C TYR A 102 25.66 -18.46 9.37
N LEU A 103 25.79 -19.40 8.43
CA LEU A 103 24.83 -20.48 8.19
C LEU A 103 25.47 -21.85 8.41
N GLU A 104 24.66 -22.83 8.81
CA GLU A 104 25.06 -24.24 8.84
C GLU A 104 24.26 -25.04 7.81
N CYS A 105 24.99 -25.59 6.84
CA CYS A 105 24.42 -26.44 5.81
C CYS A 105 24.11 -27.83 6.41
N VAL A 106 22.96 -28.41 6.05
CA VAL A 106 22.55 -29.77 6.48
C VAL A 106 23.50 -30.87 6.01
N THR A 107 24.27 -30.61 4.95
CA THR A 107 25.37 -31.48 4.49
C THR A 107 26.61 -31.40 5.40
N GLY A 108 26.60 -30.48 6.38
CA GLY A 108 27.60 -30.31 7.43
C GLY A 108 28.73 -29.33 7.10
N GLY A 109 28.52 -28.38 6.20
CA GLY A 109 29.44 -27.27 5.93
C GLY A 109 28.98 -25.99 6.64
N ARG A 110 29.92 -25.18 7.14
CA ARG A 110 29.62 -23.85 7.69
C ARG A 110 29.88 -22.79 6.63
N ILE A 111 28.93 -21.89 6.42
CA ILE A 111 29.03 -20.78 5.47
C ILE A 111 29.27 -19.51 6.26
N THR A 112 30.45 -18.92 6.10
CA THR A 112 30.87 -17.70 6.79
C THR A 112 30.96 -16.53 5.84
N VAL A 113 30.81 -15.32 6.37
CA VAL A 113 31.04 -14.08 5.65
C VAL A 113 32.54 -13.85 5.49
N VAL A 114 32.95 -13.50 4.27
CA VAL A 114 34.31 -13.08 3.91
C VAL A 114 34.38 -11.56 3.86
N THR A 115 33.38 -10.90 3.26
CA THR A 115 33.28 -9.43 3.21
C THR A 115 31.85 -8.95 3.41
N SER A 116 31.67 -7.72 3.91
CA SER A 116 30.34 -7.13 4.15
C SER A 116 29.61 -6.77 2.85
N GLY A 117 30.35 -6.60 1.75
CA GLY A 117 29.83 -6.16 0.46
C GLY A 117 29.68 -4.64 0.38
N GLN A 118 29.97 -3.91 1.45
CA GLN A 118 29.91 -2.44 1.46
C GLN A 118 31.05 -1.82 0.64
N GLU A 119 32.16 -2.55 0.51
CA GLU A 119 33.30 -2.18 -0.34
C GLU A 119 33.04 -2.40 -1.83
N TYR A 120 31.95 -3.09 -2.19
CA TYR A 120 31.60 -3.40 -3.57
C TYR A 120 30.70 -2.31 -4.15
N GLU A 121 31.21 -1.55 -5.12
CA GLU A 121 30.38 -0.69 -5.94
C GLU A 121 29.57 -1.53 -6.93
N MET A 122 28.27 -1.67 -6.69
CA MET A 122 27.36 -2.32 -7.63
C MET A 122 27.34 -1.56 -8.96
N THR A 123 27.71 -2.23 -10.04
CA THR A 123 27.53 -1.69 -11.39
C THR A 123 26.07 -1.82 -11.82
N GLU A 124 25.65 -1.10 -12.86
CA GLU A 124 24.29 -1.22 -13.41
C GLU A 124 23.95 -2.66 -13.84
N LYS A 125 24.97 -3.46 -14.20
CA LYS A 125 24.82 -4.88 -14.55
C LYS A 125 24.63 -5.79 -13.33
N ASP A 126 25.08 -5.37 -12.15
CA ASP A 126 24.97 -6.12 -10.89
C ASP A 126 23.62 -5.90 -10.20
N ARG A 127 22.88 -4.88 -10.62
CA ARG A 127 21.45 -4.74 -10.33
C ARG A 127 20.72 -5.88 -11.05
N ILE A 128 20.72 -7.07 -10.44
CA ILE A 128 19.77 -8.13 -10.77
C ILE A 128 18.42 -7.64 -10.25
N ASN A 129 17.84 -6.75 -11.04
CA ASN A 129 16.44 -6.67 -11.39
C ASN A 129 16.43 -6.12 -12.82
N LYS A 130 16.61 -7.02 -13.79
CA LYS A 130 15.56 -7.10 -14.81
C LYS A 130 14.31 -7.62 -14.08
N GLN A 131 13.70 -6.80 -13.22
CA GLN A 131 12.24 -6.77 -13.29
C GLN A 131 12.01 -6.28 -14.70
N GLU A 132 11.33 -7.07 -15.52
CA GLU A 132 10.75 -6.51 -16.73
C GLU A 132 9.96 -5.30 -16.25
N LYS A 133 10.47 -4.12 -16.63
CA LYS A 133 9.84 -2.85 -16.32
C LYS A 133 8.39 -3.02 -16.73
N PHE A 134 7.45 -2.67 -15.86
CA PHE A 134 6.05 -2.66 -16.28
C PHE A 134 5.94 -1.79 -17.54
N GLU A 135 5.53 -2.42 -18.63
CA GLU A 135 5.39 -1.76 -19.92
C GLU A 135 4.07 -2.20 -20.55
N LEU A 136 3.23 -1.20 -20.85
CA LEU A 136 2.08 -1.40 -21.70
C LEU A 136 2.55 -1.79 -23.11
N THR A 137 1.69 -2.49 -23.84
CA THR A 137 1.93 -2.78 -25.26
C THR A 137 2.01 -1.48 -26.06
N LYS A 138 2.64 -1.54 -27.24
CA LYS A 138 2.77 -0.35 -28.11
C LYS A 138 1.40 0.21 -28.48
N GLU A 139 0.43 -0.67 -28.72
CA GLU A 139 -0.94 -0.32 -29.05
C GLU A 139 -1.62 0.42 -27.90
N GLU A 140 -1.53 -0.11 -26.67
CA GLU A 140 -2.08 0.53 -25.46
C GLU A 140 -1.41 1.88 -25.18
N ARG A 141 -0.09 2.01 -25.40
CA ARG A 141 0.62 3.30 -25.30
C ARG A 141 0.08 4.32 -26.30
N ASN A 142 -0.10 3.92 -27.57
CA ASN A 142 -0.65 4.81 -28.59
C ASN A 142 -2.06 5.26 -28.23
N GLU A 143 -2.89 4.37 -27.68
CA GLU A 143 -4.25 4.70 -27.23
C GLU A 143 -4.24 5.76 -26.11
N ILE A 144 -3.29 5.68 -25.16
CA ILE A 144 -3.09 6.71 -24.13
C ILE A 144 -2.69 8.04 -24.76
N GLU A 145 -1.75 8.05 -25.71
CA GLU A 145 -1.34 9.28 -26.40
C GLU A 145 -2.52 9.92 -27.14
N ASP A 146 -3.36 9.13 -27.81
CA ASP A 146 -4.57 9.60 -28.49
C ASP A 146 -5.59 10.19 -27.49
N ILE A 147 -5.81 9.55 -26.34
CA ILE A 147 -6.67 10.08 -25.26
C ILE A 147 -6.16 11.41 -24.72
N LEU A 148 -4.85 11.52 -24.54
CA LEU A 148 -4.24 12.74 -24.01
C LEU A 148 -4.33 13.89 -25.01
N ALA A 149 -4.15 13.59 -26.30
CA ALA A 149 -4.30 14.55 -27.39
C ALA A 149 -5.77 14.91 -27.70
N SER A 150 -6.74 14.09 -27.30
CA SER A 150 -8.15 14.32 -27.63
C SER A 150 -8.71 15.58 -26.95
N ASP A 151 -9.73 16.18 -27.57
CA ASP A 151 -10.59 17.11 -26.85
C ASP A 151 -11.42 16.35 -25.81
N GLY A 152 -11.68 16.96 -24.64
CA GLY A 152 -12.49 16.34 -23.58
C GLY A 152 -12.08 16.78 -22.17
N GLU A 153 -12.98 16.58 -21.21
CA GLU A 153 -12.67 16.84 -19.81
C GLU A 153 -11.58 15.90 -19.29
N TRP A 154 -10.68 16.43 -18.47
CA TRP A 154 -9.56 15.66 -17.92
C TRP A 154 -10.03 14.45 -17.10
N LYS A 155 -11.20 14.54 -16.44
CA LYS A 155 -11.78 13.45 -15.65
C LYS A 155 -12.09 12.23 -16.53
N ASP A 156 -12.67 12.48 -17.70
CA ASP A 156 -12.97 11.42 -18.66
C ASP A 156 -11.69 10.81 -19.23
N LYS A 157 -10.66 11.64 -19.48
CA LYS A 157 -9.35 11.15 -19.92
C LYS A 157 -8.73 10.21 -18.88
N VAL A 158 -8.73 10.60 -17.60
CA VAL A 158 -8.20 9.77 -16.51
C VAL A 158 -8.96 8.44 -16.41
N ILE A 159 -10.30 8.45 -16.53
CA ILE A 159 -11.10 7.22 -16.51
C ILE A 159 -10.71 6.28 -17.67
N LYS A 160 -10.55 6.82 -18.89
CA LYS A 160 -10.16 6.02 -20.07
C LYS A 160 -8.75 5.46 -19.93
N ILE A 161 -7.79 6.27 -19.47
CA ILE A 161 -6.42 5.80 -19.19
C ILE A 161 -6.47 4.66 -18.18
N LYS A 162 -7.21 4.83 -17.08
CA LYS A 162 -7.36 3.77 -16.08
C LYS A 162 -7.91 2.47 -16.67
N HIS A 163 -8.90 2.53 -17.57
CA HIS A 163 -9.45 1.34 -18.24
C HIS A 163 -8.40 0.59 -19.06
N ILE A 164 -7.45 1.29 -19.68
CA ILE A 164 -6.34 0.67 -20.41
C ILE A 164 -5.45 -0.13 -19.45
N TYR A 165 -5.08 0.45 -18.31
CA TYR A 165 -4.30 -0.26 -17.29
C TYR A 165 -5.06 -1.46 -16.70
N GLU A 166 -6.34 -1.30 -16.39
CA GLU A 166 -7.18 -2.38 -15.87
C GLU A 166 -7.31 -3.54 -16.86
N LYS A 167 -7.49 -3.23 -18.14
CA LYS A 167 -7.54 -4.22 -19.23
C LYS A 167 -6.19 -4.91 -19.41
N HIS A 168 -5.08 -4.17 -19.37
CA HIS A 168 -3.74 -4.73 -19.46
C HIS A 168 -3.50 -5.74 -18.31
N LEU A 169 -3.79 -5.34 -17.07
CA LEU A 169 -3.64 -6.20 -15.89
C LEU A 169 -4.54 -7.44 -15.96
N TYR A 170 -5.77 -7.30 -16.46
CA TYR A 170 -6.65 -8.45 -16.71
C TYR A 170 -6.04 -9.43 -17.72
N ASN A 171 -5.45 -8.93 -18.80
CA ASN A 171 -4.86 -9.76 -19.86
C ASN A 171 -3.64 -10.57 -19.42
N LEU A 172 -3.05 -10.30 -18.25
CA LEU A 172 -1.96 -11.09 -17.68
C LEU A 172 -2.42 -12.48 -17.22
N ALA A 173 -3.69 -12.64 -16.86
CA ALA A 173 -4.26 -13.89 -16.37
C ALA A 173 -5.79 -13.93 -16.55
N PRO A 174 -6.33 -13.86 -17.78
CA PRO A 174 -7.76 -13.71 -18.02
C PRO A 174 -8.59 -14.85 -17.40
N GLU A 175 -8.14 -16.10 -17.56
CA GLU A 175 -8.80 -17.28 -16.97
C GLU A 175 -8.90 -17.18 -15.44
N ALA A 176 -7.85 -16.70 -14.77
CA ALA A 176 -7.84 -16.54 -13.32
C ALA A 176 -8.85 -15.46 -12.85
N PHE A 177 -8.99 -14.36 -13.61
CA PHE A 177 -9.98 -13.33 -13.32
C PHE A 177 -11.41 -13.80 -13.59
N ASP A 178 -11.64 -14.54 -14.67
CA ASP A 178 -12.95 -15.13 -15.00
C ASP A 178 -13.39 -16.14 -13.94
N ASP A 179 -12.48 -17.01 -13.50
CA ASP A 179 -12.73 -18.00 -12.44
C ASP A 179 -12.99 -17.32 -11.09
N TYR A 180 -12.23 -16.26 -10.77
CA TYR A 180 -12.48 -15.43 -9.60
C TYR A 180 -13.89 -14.81 -9.65
N ALA A 181 -14.27 -14.21 -10.77
CA ALA A 181 -15.57 -13.58 -10.97
C ALA A 181 -16.73 -14.56 -10.77
N LYS A 182 -16.63 -15.73 -11.41
CA LYS A 182 -17.62 -16.79 -11.31
C LYS A 182 -17.74 -17.32 -9.87
N SER A 183 -16.62 -17.54 -9.21
CA SER A 183 -16.59 -18.07 -7.84
C SER A 183 -17.13 -17.07 -6.83
N LYS A 184 -16.71 -15.80 -6.92
CA LYS A 184 -17.25 -14.70 -6.12
C LYS A 184 -18.78 -14.61 -6.27
N LYS A 185 -19.28 -14.65 -7.51
CA LYS A 185 -20.72 -14.59 -7.77
C LYS A 185 -21.50 -15.76 -7.16
N ALA A 186 -20.91 -16.96 -7.15
CA ALA A 186 -21.52 -18.13 -6.49
C ALA A 186 -21.58 -17.94 -4.96
N LEU A 187 -20.50 -17.45 -4.35
CA LEU A 187 -20.45 -17.14 -2.91
C LEU A 187 -21.44 -16.02 -2.52
N ASP A 188 -21.49 -14.96 -3.32
CA ASP A 188 -22.43 -13.84 -3.13
C ASP A 188 -23.88 -14.36 -3.18
N LYS A 189 -24.18 -15.27 -4.11
CA LYS A 189 -25.49 -15.90 -4.24
C LYS A 189 -25.84 -16.76 -3.02
N GLU A 190 -24.93 -17.63 -2.57
CA GLU A 190 -25.16 -18.47 -1.38
C GLU A 190 -25.43 -17.61 -0.14
N ARG A 191 -24.64 -16.55 0.05
CA ARG A 191 -24.82 -15.60 1.14
C ARG A 191 -26.16 -14.86 1.06
N GLN A 192 -26.60 -14.52 -0.14
CA GLN A 192 -27.89 -13.87 -0.38
C GLN A 192 -29.07 -14.82 -0.12
N GLU A 193 -28.97 -16.09 -0.55
CA GLU A 193 -30.00 -17.11 -0.30
C GLU A 193 -30.22 -17.35 1.20
N ILE A 194 -29.17 -17.27 2.03
CA ILE A 194 -29.28 -17.36 3.50
C ILE A 194 -30.09 -16.19 4.06
N LYS A 195 -29.80 -14.95 3.62
CA LYS A 195 -30.55 -13.76 4.07
C LYS A 195 -32.02 -13.84 3.67
N GLU A 196 -32.30 -14.23 2.44
CA GLU A 196 -33.66 -14.38 1.94
C GLU A 196 -34.42 -15.49 2.67
N LYS A 197 -33.74 -16.61 3.00
CA LYS A 197 -34.33 -17.67 3.81
C LYS A 197 -34.69 -17.17 5.21
N ASN A 198 -33.78 -16.47 5.88
CA ASN A 198 -34.04 -15.87 7.19
C ASN A 198 -35.22 -14.90 7.12
N GLN A 199 -35.26 -14.03 6.10
CA GLN A 199 -36.36 -13.09 5.92
C GLN A 199 -37.71 -13.81 5.73
N ARG A 200 -37.77 -14.85 4.90
CA ARG A 200 -38.99 -15.65 4.69
C ARG A 200 -39.47 -16.34 5.98
N GLU A 201 -38.56 -16.96 6.73
CA GLU A 201 -38.92 -17.62 8.00
C GLU A 201 -39.47 -16.62 9.04
N PHE A 202 -38.90 -15.40 9.09
CA PHE A 202 -39.42 -14.33 9.95
C PHE A 202 -40.83 -13.89 9.53
N GLU A 203 -41.05 -13.65 8.23
CA GLU A 203 -42.36 -13.27 7.69
C GLU A 203 -43.43 -14.33 7.97
N GLU A 204 -43.07 -15.62 7.91
CA GLU A 204 -43.96 -16.73 8.29
C GLU A 204 -44.34 -16.69 9.79
N ILE A 205 -43.39 -16.41 10.68
CA ILE A 205 -43.66 -16.30 12.13
C ILE A 205 -44.65 -15.17 12.41
N VAL A 206 -44.43 -14.00 11.80
CA VAL A 206 -45.26 -12.81 12.02
C VAL A 206 -46.67 -12.98 11.44
N SER A 207 -46.79 -13.64 10.29
CA SER A 207 -48.05 -13.82 9.55
C SER A 207 -48.95 -14.97 10.06
N ARG A 208 -48.45 -15.90 10.89
CA ARG A 208 -49.24 -17.00 11.46
C ARG A 208 -50.47 -16.49 12.22
N LYS A 209 -51.67 -16.89 11.80
CA LYS A 209 -52.94 -16.42 12.39
C LYS A 209 -53.40 -17.21 13.62
N ASN A 210 -52.88 -18.42 13.84
CA ASN A 210 -53.38 -19.36 14.86
C ASN A 210 -52.59 -19.35 16.18
N ILE A 211 -51.84 -18.28 16.47
CA ILE A 211 -51.05 -18.13 17.71
C ILE A 211 -51.24 -16.73 18.31
N SER A 212 -51.10 -16.61 19.63
CA SER A 212 -51.24 -15.33 20.32
C SER A 212 -50.12 -14.36 19.94
N TYR A 213 -50.31 -13.07 20.23
CA TYR A 213 -49.28 -12.07 19.98
C TYR A 213 -48.02 -12.32 20.82
N GLU A 214 -48.18 -12.69 22.09
CA GLU A 214 -47.08 -13.03 22.99
C GLU A 214 -46.28 -14.23 22.48
N GLU A 215 -46.96 -15.25 21.96
CA GLU A 215 -46.32 -16.43 21.38
C GLU A 215 -45.54 -16.09 20.10
N LYS A 216 -46.02 -15.12 19.30
CA LYS A 216 -45.26 -14.60 18.15
C LYS A 216 -43.99 -13.90 18.58
N VAL A 217 -44.05 -13.08 19.63
CA VAL A 217 -42.89 -12.35 20.15
C VAL A 217 -41.81 -13.33 20.64
N ILE A 218 -42.19 -14.35 21.40
CA ILE A 218 -41.26 -15.39 21.89
C ILE A 218 -40.60 -16.12 20.72
N LYS A 219 -41.40 -16.56 19.73
CA LYS A 219 -40.88 -17.26 18.55
C LYS A 219 -39.97 -16.38 17.69
N ALA A 220 -40.30 -15.09 17.57
CA ALA A 220 -39.48 -14.13 16.85
C ALA A 220 -38.12 -13.91 17.55
N ASP A 221 -38.10 -13.77 18.88
CA ASP A 221 -36.86 -13.63 19.65
C ASP A 221 -35.96 -14.87 19.52
N GLU A 222 -36.53 -16.06 19.67
CA GLU A 222 -35.82 -17.33 19.46
C GLU A 222 -35.26 -17.45 18.03
N PHE A 223 -36.03 -17.02 17.04
CA PHE A 223 -35.61 -16.97 15.65
C PHE A 223 -34.44 -16.01 15.45
N PHE A 224 -34.54 -14.76 15.93
CA PHE A 224 -33.47 -13.77 15.77
C PHE A 224 -32.14 -14.23 16.37
N ARG A 225 -32.18 -14.89 17.53
CA ARG A 225 -30.96 -15.45 18.14
C ARG A 225 -30.32 -16.50 17.23
N LYS A 226 -31.11 -17.40 16.63
CA LYS A 226 -30.61 -18.43 15.70
C LYS A 226 -30.13 -17.83 14.38
N ALA A 227 -30.89 -16.90 13.81
CA ALA A 227 -30.57 -16.23 12.55
C ALA A 227 -29.23 -15.48 12.66
N LYS A 228 -28.98 -14.80 13.78
CA LYS A 228 -27.72 -14.11 14.04
C LYS A 228 -26.51 -15.06 14.03
N GLU A 229 -26.63 -16.23 14.66
CA GLU A 229 -25.56 -17.25 14.64
C GLU A 229 -25.35 -17.84 13.24
N ILE A 230 -26.43 -18.09 12.49
CA ILE A 230 -26.36 -18.56 11.09
C ILE A 230 -25.66 -17.53 10.21
N GLU A 231 -26.04 -16.26 10.32
CA GLU A 231 -25.43 -15.16 9.55
C GLU A 231 -23.96 -14.95 9.91
N LYS A 232 -23.60 -15.11 11.18
CA LYS A 232 -22.21 -15.07 11.63
C LYS A 232 -21.39 -16.19 10.99
N LEU A 233 -21.84 -17.44 11.08
CA LEU A 233 -21.16 -18.58 10.47
C LEU A 233 -21.08 -18.47 8.94
N ALA A 234 -22.14 -17.96 8.30
CA ALA A 234 -22.15 -17.71 6.86
C ALA A 234 -21.14 -16.64 6.44
N LYS A 235 -21.02 -15.58 7.25
CA LYS A 235 -20.01 -14.53 7.04
C LYS A 235 -18.60 -15.08 7.17
N GLU A 236 -18.31 -15.85 8.22
CA GLU A 236 -16.99 -16.45 8.45
C GLU A 236 -16.59 -17.37 7.27
N LYS A 237 -17.50 -18.24 6.82
CA LYS A 237 -17.26 -19.10 5.64
C LYS A 237 -17.04 -18.31 4.35
N TYR A 238 -17.82 -17.25 4.15
CA TYR A 238 -17.66 -16.37 2.99
C TYR A 238 -16.29 -15.70 3.00
N GLU A 239 -15.87 -15.17 4.15
CA GLU A 239 -14.55 -14.53 4.31
C GLU A 239 -13.40 -15.51 4.06
N GLU A 240 -13.48 -16.73 4.60
CA GLU A 240 -12.49 -17.79 4.35
C GLU A 240 -12.40 -18.14 2.86
N ALA A 241 -13.54 -18.34 2.19
CA ALA A 241 -13.58 -18.65 0.77
C ALA A 241 -13.06 -17.49 -0.10
N MET A 242 -13.42 -16.25 0.22
CA MET A 242 -12.92 -15.07 -0.48
C MET A 242 -11.41 -14.90 -0.32
N ASN A 243 -10.86 -15.13 0.88
CA ASN A 243 -9.42 -15.09 1.11
C ASN A 243 -8.68 -16.14 0.26
N LEU A 244 -9.23 -17.35 0.12
CA LEU A 244 -8.67 -18.38 -0.76
C LEU A 244 -8.69 -17.94 -2.24
N LEU A 245 -9.80 -17.36 -2.71
CA LEU A 245 -9.92 -16.84 -4.07
C LEU A 245 -8.91 -15.71 -4.34
N GLU A 246 -8.77 -14.78 -3.41
CA GLU A 246 -7.78 -13.69 -3.51
C GLU A 246 -6.35 -14.24 -3.56
N ASN A 247 -6.03 -15.22 -2.71
CA ASN A 247 -4.69 -15.83 -2.69
C ASN A 247 -4.37 -16.59 -3.98
N ASN A 248 -5.32 -17.35 -4.52
CA ASN A 248 -5.13 -18.06 -5.79
C ASN A 248 -4.85 -17.07 -6.94
N LEU A 249 -5.65 -16.02 -7.04
CA LEU A 249 -5.45 -14.98 -8.06
C LEU A 249 -4.10 -14.26 -7.90
N LYS A 250 -3.68 -13.96 -6.66
CA LYS A 250 -2.34 -13.40 -6.39
C LYS A 250 -1.22 -14.33 -6.84
N GLN A 251 -1.33 -15.65 -6.62
CA GLN A 251 -0.33 -16.59 -7.11
C GLN A 251 -0.26 -16.61 -8.63
N GLU A 252 -1.41 -16.52 -9.32
CA GLU A 252 -1.46 -16.45 -10.79
C GLU A 252 -0.81 -15.18 -11.35
N LEU A 253 -0.81 -14.08 -10.60
CA LEU A 253 -0.20 -12.80 -10.99
C LEU A 253 1.25 -12.67 -10.51
N LYS A 254 1.70 -13.58 -9.64
CA LYS A 254 3.04 -13.57 -9.06
C LYS A 254 4.09 -13.68 -10.15
N GLY A 255 4.99 -12.70 -10.20
CA GLY A 255 6.06 -12.62 -11.19
C GLY A 255 5.61 -12.17 -12.59
N LYS A 256 4.32 -11.96 -12.83
CA LYS A 256 3.80 -11.37 -14.08
C LYS A 256 3.70 -9.85 -14.02
N VAL A 257 3.53 -9.29 -12.82
CA VAL A 257 3.42 -7.85 -12.61
C VAL A 257 4.02 -7.43 -11.28
N ASP A 258 4.74 -6.32 -11.29
CA ASP A 258 4.99 -5.49 -10.12
C ASP A 258 3.90 -4.42 -10.06
N ILE A 259 2.99 -4.55 -9.09
CA ILE A 259 1.82 -3.69 -8.99
C ILE A 259 2.18 -2.25 -8.62
N ARG A 260 3.31 -2.02 -7.92
CA ARG A 260 3.81 -0.66 -7.65
C ARG A 260 4.30 -0.01 -8.92
N GLN A 261 4.97 -0.76 -9.79
CA GLN A 261 5.38 -0.24 -11.11
C GLN A 261 4.16 0.05 -12.00
N ALA A 262 3.15 -0.81 -11.99
CA ALA A 262 1.89 -0.55 -12.68
C ALA A 262 1.19 0.70 -12.13
N GLY A 263 1.14 0.84 -10.80
CA GLY A 263 0.61 2.02 -10.12
C GLY A 263 1.35 3.30 -10.46
N LYS A 264 2.69 3.27 -10.42
CA LYS A 264 3.54 4.39 -10.86
C LYS A 264 3.26 4.78 -12.30
N ALA A 265 3.25 3.81 -13.22
CA ALA A 265 3.02 4.09 -14.64
C ALA A 265 1.63 4.71 -14.84
N LEU A 266 0.59 4.17 -14.17
CA LEU A 266 -0.75 4.78 -14.18
C LEU A 266 -0.70 6.21 -13.64
N SER A 267 -0.06 6.43 -12.49
CA SER A 267 0.07 7.75 -11.90
C SER A 267 0.77 8.76 -12.82
N ASP A 268 1.85 8.36 -13.49
CA ASP A 268 2.57 9.22 -14.44
C ASP A 268 1.66 9.64 -15.62
N ASP A 269 0.91 8.71 -16.20
CA ASP A 269 0.00 9.02 -17.32
C ASP A 269 -1.25 9.81 -16.85
N VAL A 270 -1.69 9.63 -15.60
CA VAL A 270 -2.74 10.47 -14.98
C VAL A 270 -2.24 11.89 -14.74
N LEU A 271 -1.02 12.05 -14.23
CA LEU A 271 -0.39 13.37 -14.03
C LEU A 271 -0.26 14.16 -15.32
N ARG A 272 -0.15 13.48 -16.48
CA ARG A 272 -0.19 14.10 -17.81
C ARG A 272 -1.58 14.56 -18.24
N ALA A 273 -2.64 13.91 -17.74
CA ALA A 273 -4.03 14.21 -18.11
C ALA A 273 -4.62 15.39 -17.31
N ILE A 274 -4.19 15.57 -16.06
CA ILE A 274 -4.79 16.55 -15.14
C ILE A 274 -4.26 17.98 -15.37
N PRO A 275 -5.07 19.03 -15.10
CA PRO A 275 -4.63 20.42 -15.13
C PRO A 275 -3.47 20.68 -14.14
N LYS A 276 -2.39 21.31 -14.60
CA LYS A 276 -1.21 21.61 -13.76
C LYS A 276 -1.44 22.74 -12.74
N ASN A 277 -2.30 23.70 -13.08
CA ASN A 277 -2.66 24.83 -12.20
C ASN A 277 -1.45 25.58 -11.61
N GLU A 278 -0.42 25.82 -12.42
CA GLU A 278 0.81 26.50 -12.01
C GLU A 278 0.49 27.86 -11.34
N GLY A 279 1.05 28.08 -10.15
CA GLY A 279 0.83 29.30 -9.35
C GLY A 279 -0.60 29.51 -8.84
N ARG A 280 -1.53 28.55 -9.01
CA ARG A 280 -2.93 28.66 -8.57
C ARG A 280 -3.29 27.61 -7.53
N LEU A 281 -2.84 27.83 -6.30
CA LEU A 281 -2.92 26.85 -5.22
C LEU A 281 -4.34 26.31 -4.96
N ILE A 282 -5.35 27.18 -4.92
CA ILE A 282 -6.75 26.75 -4.69
C ILE A 282 -7.22 25.83 -5.82
N SER A 283 -6.98 26.21 -7.08
CA SER A 283 -7.34 25.38 -8.23
C SER A 283 -6.60 24.04 -8.25
N LYS A 284 -5.34 24.03 -7.78
CA LYS A 284 -4.52 22.83 -7.62
C LYS A 284 -5.14 21.90 -6.57
N LEU A 285 -5.50 22.42 -5.39
CA LEU A 285 -6.20 21.66 -4.34
C LEU A 285 -7.56 21.13 -4.81
N ASP A 286 -8.35 21.94 -5.50
CA ASP A 286 -9.66 21.54 -6.04
C ASP A 286 -9.50 20.42 -7.07
N THR A 287 -8.53 20.53 -7.97
CA THR A 287 -8.23 19.49 -8.98
C THR A 287 -7.81 18.18 -8.32
N PHE A 288 -6.93 18.26 -7.32
CA PHE A 288 -6.49 17.07 -6.58
C PHE A 288 -7.65 16.44 -5.79
N TYR A 289 -8.49 17.23 -5.11
CA TYR A 289 -9.70 16.73 -4.42
C TYR A 289 -10.65 16.03 -5.39
N ASP A 290 -10.89 16.63 -6.56
CA ASP A 290 -11.76 16.07 -7.60
C ASP A 290 -11.18 14.84 -8.29
N LEU A 291 -9.87 14.62 -8.19
CA LEU A 291 -9.18 13.43 -8.70
C LEU A 291 -9.38 12.23 -7.77
N VAL A 292 -9.32 12.44 -6.45
CA VAL A 292 -9.12 11.36 -5.45
C VAL A 292 -10.32 11.09 -4.53
N LYS A 293 -11.32 11.97 -4.45
CA LYS A 293 -12.50 11.74 -3.58
C LYS A 293 -13.24 10.45 -3.97
N THR A 294 -14.04 9.90 -3.05
CA THR A 294 -14.84 8.69 -3.34
C THR A 294 -15.71 8.88 -4.61
N GLY A 295 -15.67 7.90 -5.50
CA GLY A 295 -16.32 7.93 -6.81
C GLY A 295 -15.63 8.81 -7.86
N ALA A 296 -14.45 9.34 -7.59
CA ALA A 296 -13.65 10.13 -8.53
C ALA A 296 -12.81 9.24 -9.48
N PRO A 297 -12.17 9.83 -10.50
CA PRO A 297 -11.40 9.08 -11.48
C PRO A 297 -10.28 8.19 -10.88
N MET A 298 -9.62 8.62 -9.79
CA MET A 298 -8.59 7.84 -9.09
C MET A 298 -9.10 7.08 -7.85
N ASP A 299 -10.42 6.95 -7.66
CA ASP A 299 -10.96 5.96 -6.73
C ASP A 299 -10.74 4.55 -7.31
N LEU A 300 -9.58 3.98 -7.01
CA LEU A 300 -9.18 2.66 -7.50
C LEU A 300 -9.93 1.54 -6.75
N LYS A 301 -10.33 1.78 -5.50
CA LYS A 301 -10.94 0.77 -4.64
C LYS A 301 -12.32 0.34 -5.14
N THR A 302 -13.13 1.28 -5.60
CA THR A 302 -14.54 1.02 -5.93
C THR A 302 -14.80 0.81 -7.42
N HIS A 303 -13.80 1.00 -8.28
CA HIS A 303 -14.00 0.97 -9.72
C HIS A 303 -14.07 -0.46 -10.28
N GLU A 304 -15.24 -0.85 -10.81
CA GLU A 304 -15.46 -2.18 -11.38
C GLU A 304 -14.72 -2.41 -12.70
N LEU A 305 -14.09 -3.59 -12.81
CA LEU A 305 -13.38 -4.06 -14.00
C LEU A 305 -14.33 -4.34 -15.20
N SER A 306 -15.63 -4.41 -14.95
CA SER A 306 -16.69 -4.67 -15.93
C SER A 306 -16.63 -3.73 -17.14
N LYS A 307 -16.29 -2.46 -16.92
CA LYS A 307 -16.17 -1.46 -18.00
C LYS A 307 -14.95 -1.69 -18.88
N ALA A 308 -13.80 -2.04 -18.28
CA ALA A 308 -12.57 -2.27 -19.02
C ALA A 308 -12.60 -3.58 -19.83
N THR A 309 -13.31 -4.60 -19.30
CA THR A 309 -13.38 -5.94 -19.91
C THR A 309 -14.62 -6.17 -20.77
N GLY A 310 -15.66 -5.35 -20.60
CA GLY A 310 -16.97 -5.56 -21.24
C GLY A 310 -17.78 -6.72 -20.64
N ASN A 311 -17.33 -7.33 -19.54
CA ASN A 311 -18.01 -8.45 -18.89
C ASN A 311 -18.71 -7.98 -17.59
N PRO A 312 -20.05 -7.98 -17.52
CA PRO A 312 -20.78 -7.60 -16.31
C PRO A 312 -20.51 -8.48 -15.08
N ALA A 313 -19.94 -9.68 -15.26
CA ALA A 313 -19.51 -10.52 -14.14
C ALA A 313 -18.28 -9.97 -13.41
N HIS A 314 -17.53 -9.04 -14.03
CA HIS A 314 -16.34 -8.42 -13.43
C HIS A 314 -16.72 -7.22 -12.55
N ASP A 315 -17.66 -7.44 -11.63
CA ASP A 315 -18.22 -6.44 -10.69
C ASP A 315 -17.33 -6.14 -9.49
N PHE A 316 -16.01 -6.20 -9.69
CA PHE A 316 -15.00 -5.99 -8.67
C PHE A 316 -13.86 -5.12 -9.22
N SER A 317 -13.18 -4.38 -8.34
CA SER A 317 -11.98 -3.62 -8.72
C SER A 317 -10.77 -4.53 -8.79
N ILE A 318 -9.93 -4.38 -9.82
CA ILE A 318 -8.63 -5.07 -9.94
C ILE A 318 -7.60 -4.57 -8.90
N TRP A 319 -7.70 -3.28 -8.55
CA TRP A 319 -6.81 -2.58 -7.62
C TRP A 319 -7.11 -2.91 -6.16
N ALA A 320 -8.36 -3.28 -5.85
CA ALA A 320 -8.82 -3.52 -4.50
C ALA A 320 -8.45 -4.90 -3.95
N ARG A 321 -7.15 -5.18 -3.86
CA ARG A 321 -6.57 -6.44 -3.37
C ARG A 321 -5.41 -6.14 -2.42
N GLY A 322 -5.07 -7.10 -1.56
CA GLY A 322 -3.87 -7.02 -0.71
C GLY A 322 -2.57 -7.25 -1.48
N TRP A 323 -2.27 -6.35 -2.39
CA TRP A 323 -1.15 -6.41 -3.33
C TRP A 323 0.23 -6.45 -2.65
N GLU A 324 0.45 -5.55 -1.71
CA GLU A 324 1.73 -5.38 -0.98
C GLU A 324 1.50 -5.51 0.53
N ASP A 325 0.49 -6.29 0.93
CA ASP A 325 0.19 -6.49 2.33
C ASP A 325 1.33 -7.25 3.03
N LYS A 326 2.22 -6.47 3.65
CA LYS A 326 3.14 -6.90 4.69
C LYS A 326 2.48 -6.88 6.07
N THR A 327 1.15 -6.78 6.14
CA THR A 327 0.43 -6.64 7.41
C THR A 327 0.50 -7.95 8.20
N GLU A 328 1.39 -7.98 9.20
CA GLU A 328 1.11 -8.74 10.41
C GLU A 328 0.00 -8.05 11.23
N LYS A 329 -0.92 -8.89 11.72
CA LYS A 329 -1.68 -8.82 13.00
C LYS A 329 -2.34 -7.48 13.38
N TYR A 330 -3.66 -7.41 13.23
CA TYR A 330 -4.46 -6.69 14.22
C TYR A 330 -4.73 -7.67 15.36
N LYS A 331 -4.44 -7.28 16.60
CA LYS A 331 -5.03 -7.94 17.75
C LYS A 331 -6.40 -7.33 17.95
N ASP A 332 -7.44 -8.16 18.00
CA ASP A 332 -8.74 -7.69 18.48
C ASP A 332 -8.62 -7.19 19.94
N GLU A 333 -9.70 -6.62 20.47
CA GLU A 333 -9.80 -6.17 21.86
C GLU A 333 -9.50 -7.28 22.90
N ASN A 334 -9.45 -8.54 22.48
CA ASN A 334 -9.15 -9.72 23.29
C ASN A 334 -7.74 -10.30 23.02
N GLY A 335 -6.93 -9.66 22.18
CA GLY A 335 -5.57 -10.11 21.85
C GLY A 335 -5.48 -11.15 20.74
N ASN A 336 -6.58 -11.52 20.08
CA ASN A 336 -6.61 -12.51 19.00
C ASN A 336 -6.09 -11.90 17.70
N LYS A 337 -5.22 -12.64 17.00
CA LYS A 337 -4.68 -12.23 15.70
C LYS A 337 -5.78 -12.30 14.64
N MET A 338 -6.03 -11.19 13.95
CA MET A 338 -6.87 -11.13 12.76
C MET A 338 -6.02 -10.72 11.56
N ASP A 339 -6.18 -11.44 10.46
CA ASP A 339 -5.57 -11.12 9.16
C ASP A 339 -6.39 -9.98 8.53
N TYR A 340 -5.86 -8.76 8.55
CA TYR A 340 -6.45 -7.65 7.80
C TYR A 340 -5.68 -7.47 6.52
N VAL A 341 -6.30 -7.88 5.41
CA VAL A 341 -5.81 -7.58 4.07
C VAL A 341 -6.42 -6.24 3.63
N SER A 342 -5.62 -5.17 3.54
CA SER A 342 -6.08 -3.89 3.03
C SER A 342 -6.44 -4.01 1.57
N ARG A 343 -7.73 -3.84 1.28
CA ARG A 343 -8.24 -3.74 -0.09
C ARG A 343 -8.03 -2.35 -0.69
N ASP A 344 -7.30 -1.45 -0.04
CA ASP A 344 -7.12 -0.07 -0.48
C ASP A 344 -5.64 0.33 -0.65
N TYR A 345 -4.73 -0.66 -0.63
CA TYR A 345 -3.30 -0.40 -0.78
C TYR A 345 -3.00 0.47 -2.02
N MET A 346 -3.47 0.06 -3.20
CA MET A 346 -3.15 0.76 -4.45
C MET A 346 -3.81 2.14 -4.55
N GLY A 347 -5.00 2.32 -3.99
CA GLY A 347 -5.65 3.64 -3.92
C GLY A 347 -4.80 4.62 -3.12
N ASN A 348 -4.40 4.21 -1.92
CA ASN A 348 -3.55 5.01 -1.03
C ASN A 348 -2.12 5.21 -1.57
N PHE A 349 -1.52 4.17 -2.16
CA PHE A 349 -0.20 4.26 -2.79
C PHE A 349 -0.20 5.29 -3.94
N THR A 350 -1.16 5.19 -4.85
CA THR A 350 -1.25 6.15 -5.98
C THR A 350 -1.66 7.54 -5.52
N PHE A 351 -2.45 7.68 -4.44
CA PHE A 351 -2.71 8.95 -3.79
C PHE A 351 -1.41 9.63 -3.33
N GLY A 352 -0.54 8.88 -2.65
CA GLY A 352 0.77 9.38 -2.20
C GLY A 352 1.69 9.78 -3.35
N TYR A 353 1.85 8.87 -4.32
CA TYR A 353 2.72 9.10 -5.47
C TYR A 353 2.26 10.31 -6.32
N VAL A 354 0.97 10.35 -6.70
CA VAL A 354 0.41 11.45 -7.50
C VAL A 354 0.50 12.75 -6.72
N GLY A 355 0.22 12.73 -5.41
CA GLY A 355 0.32 13.89 -4.54
C GLY A 355 1.73 14.49 -4.53
N ALA A 356 2.76 13.65 -4.34
CA ALA A 356 4.14 14.09 -4.30
C ALA A 356 4.59 14.79 -5.59
N ASP A 357 4.31 14.21 -6.77
CA ASP A 357 4.65 14.85 -8.06
C ASP A 357 3.78 16.09 -8.30
N TYR A 358 2.46 15.97 -8.08
CA TYR A 358 1.56 17.07 -8.39
C TYR A 358 1.91 18.32 -7.59
N PHE A 359 2.35 18.18 -6.34
CA PHE A 359 2.67 19.32 -5.47
C PHE A 359 4.13 19.80 -5.49
N LYS A 360 5.11 19.11 -6.14
CA LYS A 360 6.60 19.33 -6.14
C LYS A 360 7.24 20.72 -6.28
N GLU A 361 6.44 21.76 -6.45
CA GLU A 361 6.90 23.14 -6.63
C GLU A 361 6.01 24.11 -5.82
N VAL A 362 5.23 23.58 -4.87
CA VAL A 362 4.37 24.40 -4.02
C VAL A 362 5.14 24.81 -2.78
N ASP A 363 5.24 26.12 -2.58
CA ASP A 363 5.64 26.69 -1.30
C ASP A 363 4.46 26.59 -0.31
N PHE A 364 4.67 25.96 0.84
CA PHE A 364 3.61 25.82 1.85
C PHE A 364 3.17 27.18 2.42
N ASP A 365 4.02 28.20 2.37
CA ASP A 365 3.68 29.55 2.82
C ASP A 365 2.58 30.20 1.96
N ASP A 366 2.47 29.83 0.67
CA ASP A 366 1.41 30.29 -0.24
C ASP A 366 0.01 29.84 0.20
N TYR A 367 -0.09 28.75 0.97
CA TYR A 367 -1.37 28.24 1.48
C TYR A 367 -2.08 29.22 2.41
N THR A 368 -1.34 29.83 3.33
CA THR A 368 -1.90 30.83 4.23
C THR A 368 -2.32 32.10 3.51
N THR A 369 -1.54 32.52 2.51
CA THR A 369 -1.85 33.67 1.67
C THR A 369 -3.14 33.43 0.88
N ALA A 370 -3.29 32.25 0.26
CA ALA A 370 -4.48 31.88 -0.50
C ALA A 370 -5.75 31.80 0.37
N THR A 371 -5.67 31.22 1.57
CA THR A 371 -6.81 31.13 2.49
C THR A 371 -7.20 32.49 3.09
N THR A 372 -6.23 33.36 3.37
CA THR A 372 -6.48 34.74 3.83
C THR A 372 -7.20 35.58 2.75
N MET A 373 -6.82 35.43 1.48
CA MET A 373 -7.50 36.12 0.36
C MET A 373 -8.96 35.66 0.18
N VAL A 374 -9.24 34.36 0.35
CA VAL A 374 -10.62 33.83 0.31
C VAL A 374 -11.46 34.33 1.49
N GLY A 375 -10.86 34.41 2.69
CA GLY A 375 -11.53 34.88 3.91
C GLY A 375 -11.87 36.38 3.92
N THR A 376 -11.15 37.20 3.15
CA THR A 376 -11.35 38.67 3.10
C THR A 376 -12.21 39.14 1.91
N GLY A 377 -12.30 38.36 0.82
CA GLY A 377 -12.90 38.81 -0.44
C GLY A 377 -14.31 38.29 -0.78
N ALA A 378 -14.81 37.24 -0.13
CA ALA A 378 -16.05 36.57 -0.53
C ALA A 378 -17.06 36.44 0.62
N GLY A 379 -17.52 37.58 1.13
CA GLY A 379 -18.77 37.64 1.87
C GLY A 379 -19.95 37.32 0.94
N GLY A 380 -20.36 36.05 0.87
CA GLY A 380 -21.78 35.72 0.67
C GLY A 380 -22.29 35.15 -0.66
N VAL A 381 -21.47 34.71 -1.63
CA VAL A 381 -22.02 34.23 -2.93
C VAL A 381 -21.52 32.85 -3.42
N LEU A 382 -20.48 32.26 -2.83
CA LEU A 382 -20.09 30.89 -3.17
C LEU A 382 -20.67 29.94 -2.12
N GLY A 383 -21.70 29.18 -2.50
CA GLY A 383 -22.24 28.11 -1.67
C GLY A 383 -21.10 27.24 -1.14
N ALA A 384 -21.09 27.00 0.17
CA ALA A 384 -19.99 26.44 0.95
C ALA A 384 -19.25 25.31 0.22
N THR A 385 -18.20 25.65 -0.51
CA THR A 385 -17.24 24.67 -1.01
C THR A 385 -16.41 24.20 0.19
N PRO A 386 -16.03 22.91 0.25
CA PRO A 386 -15.21 22.40 1.35
C PRO A 386 -13.98 23.30 1.64
N GLY A 387 -13.34 23.84 0.59
CA GLY A 387 -12.17 24.73 0.71
C GLY A 387 -12.36 25.97 1.61
N ALA A 388 -13.58 26.55 1.67
CA ALA A 388 -13.85 27.73 2.50
C ALA A 388 -13.99 27.41 4.00
N VAL A 389 -14.55 26.22 4.32
CA VAL A 389 -14.65 25.72 5.71
C VAL A 389 -13.28 25.25 6.22
N ILE A 390 -12.51 24.65 5.32
CA ILE A 390 -11.15 24.15 5.54
C ILE A 390 -10.18 25.30 5.82
N GLY A 391 -10.31 26.40 5.08
CA GLY A 391 -9.60 27.64 5.36
C GLY A 391 -9.74 28.02 6.82
N GLY A 392 -10.96 28.15 7.34
CA GLY A 392 -11.19 28.60 8.73
C GLY A 392 -10.68 27.68 9.85
N THR A 393 -10.36 26.40 9.59
CA THR A 393 -9.83 25.48 10.60
C THR A 393 -8.31 25.34 10.56
N ILE A 394 -7.69 25.48 9.39
CA ILE A 394 -6.22 25.49 9.25
C ILE A 394 -5.64 26.89 9.44
N THR A 395 -6.41 27.97 9.19
CA THR A 395 -5.97 29.38 9.28
C THR A 395 -5.40 29.81 10.63
N ASN A 396 -5.53 29.01 11.70
CA ASN A 396 -4.99 29.35 13.01
C ASN A 396 -3.61 28.74 13.29
N MET A 397 -3.08 27.87 12.42
CA MET A 397 -1.74 27.30 12.56
C MET A 397 -0.83 27.88 11.49
N SER A 398 0.23 28.60 11.88
CA SER A 398 1.18 29.14 10.91
C SER A 398 2.00 28.02 10.25
N PRO A 399 2.47 28.21 9.01
CA PRO A 399 3.40 27.31 8.32
C PRO A 399 4.58 26.89 9.19
N SER A 400 5.15 27.82 9.94
CA SER A 400 6.24 27.54 10.86
C SER A 400 5.87 26.54 11.96
N VAL A 401 4.66 26.65 12.54
CA VAL A 401 4.17 25.67 13.53
C VAL A 401 3.92 24.31 12.87
N PHE A 402 3.38 24.32 11.65
CA PHE A 402 3.15 23.10 10.87
C PHE A 402 4.45 22.32 10.59
N ARG A 403 5.49 23.04 10.16
CA ARG A 403 6.85 22.51 9.93
C ARG A 403 7.50 21.99 11.23
N ILE A 404 7.23 22.63 12.37
CA ILE A 404 7.70 22.14 13.69
C ILE A 404 7.02 20.82 14.06
N LEU A 405 5.71 20.68 13.79
CA LEU A 405 4.97 19.45 14.08
C LEU A 405 5.29 18.31 13.10
N ASN A 406 5.72 18.65 11.88
CA ASN A 406 6.03 17.71 10.81
C ASN A 406 7.46 17.92 10.26
N PRO A 407 8.50 17.74 11.10
CA PRO A 407 9.88 18.07 10.72
C PRO A 407 10.46 17.11 9.67
N ASP A 408 9.82 15.96 9.47
CA ASP A 408 10.20 14.92 8.51
C ASP A 408 9.44 15.03 7.17
N LYS A 409 8.69 16.12 6.95
CA LYS A 409 7.92 16.33 5.73
C LYS A 409 8.43 17.52 4.91
N THR A 410 8.37 17.38 3.59
CA THR A 410 8.56 18.47 2.63
C THR A 410 7.30 19.34 2.53
N ASP A 411 7.39 20.49 1.90
CA ASP A 411 6.27 21.41 1.68
C ASP A 411 5.18 20.76 0.80
N GLU A 412 5.55 19.92 -0.16
CA GLU A 412 4.61 19.09 -0.92
C GLU A 412 3.85 18.11 -0.05
N GLU A 413 4.57 17.42 0.84
CA GLU A 413 3.98 16.41 1.72
C GLU A 413 3.01 17.06 2.71
N MET A 414 3.31 18.29 3.15
CA MET A 414 2.41 19.08 3.97
C MET A 414 1.18 19.56 3.18
N MET A 415 1.35 19.94 1.91
CA MET A 415 0.22 20.22 1.00
C MET A 415 -0.66 19.00 0.79
N LEU A 416 -0.05 17.85 0.53
CA LEU A 416 -0.74 16.58 0.39
C LEU A 416 -1.47 16.17 1.67
N LEU A 417 -0.84 16.34 2.84
CA LEU A 417 -1.46 16.06 4.14
C LEU A 417 -2.69 16.92 4.39
N THR A 418 -2.62 18.19 4.00
CA THR A 418 -3.77 19.10 4.00
C THR A 418 -4.85 18.61 3.04
N ALA A 419 -4.50 18.34 1.77
CA ALA A 419 -5.45 17.86 0.77
C ALA A 419 -6.11 16.52 1.14
N ALA A 420 -5.38 15.60 1.78
CA ALA A 420 -5.87 14.31 2.24
C ALA A 420 -6.96 14.46 3.30
N GLY A 421 -6.68 15.21 4.36
CA GLY A 421 -7.68 15.36 5.40
C GLY A 421 -8.84 16.28 4.97
N VAL A 422 -8.65 17.19 4.01
CA VAL A 422 -9.75 17.89 3.31
C VAL A 422 -10.70 16.90 2.62
N ALA A 423 -10.14 15.97 1.85
CA ALA A 423 -10.92 14.97 1.12
C ALA A 423 -11.75 14.11 2.08
N GLN A 424 -11.11 13.68 3.17
CA GLN A 424 -11.73 12.84 4.19
C GLN A 424 -12.77 13.59 5.03
N TYR A 425 -12.47 14.82 5.46
CA TYR A 425 -13.40 15.65 6.23
C TYR A 425 -14.66 15.97 5.42
N GLY A 426 -14.51 16.31 4.14
CA GLY A 426 -15.64 16.53 3.23
C GLY A 426 -16.53 15.29 3.07
N SER A 427 -15.95 14.09 3.01
CA SER A 427 -16.70 12.83 2.98
C SER A 427 -17.46 12.59 4.30
N ASN A 428 -16.78 12.78 5.44
CA ASN A 428 -17.35 12.55 6.76
C ASN A 428 -18.47 13.53 7.12
N LEU A 429 -18.38 14.79 6.68
CA LEU A 429 -19.42 15.80 6.91
C LEU A 429 -20.73 15.48 6.21
N LYS A 430 -20.71 14.95 4.98
CA LYS A 430 -21.93 14.54 4.25
C LYS A 430 -22.77 13.55 5.06
N ASN A 431 -22.12 12.67 5.81
CA ASN A 431 -22.76 11.65 6.64
C ASN A 431 -23.08 12.12 8.07
N SER A 432 -22.60 13.31 8.45
CA SER A 432 -22.70 13.84 9.82
C SER A 432 -23.78 14.89 9.97
N PHE A 433 -24.09 15.63 8.90
CA PHE A 433 -25.16 16.61 8.93
C PHE A 433 -26.54 15.96 9.13
N PRO A 434 -27.43 16.57 9.94
CA PRO A 434 -27.28 17.84 10.64
C PRO A 434 -26.75 17.73 12.09
N ASN A 435 -26.13 16.63 12.52
CA ASN A 435 -25.72 16.40 13.91
C ASN A 435 -24.45 17.20 14.31
N PRO A 436 -24.55 18.24 15.17
CA PRO A 436 -23.42 19.11 15.51
C PRO A 436 -22.30 18.39 16.30
N LEU A 437 -22.63 17.38 17.09
CA LEU A 437 -21.66 16.60 17.85
C LEU A 437 -20.78 15.76 16.91
N LYS A 438 -21.39 15.11 15.92
CA LYS A 438 -20.65 14.36 14.89
C LYS A 438 -19.75 15.25 14.05
N VAL A 439 -20.20 16.48 13.75
CA VAL A 439 -19.38 17.49 13.08
C VAL A 439 -18.14 17.82 13.92
N ALA A 440 -18.31 18.11 15.22
CA ALA A 440 -17.20 18.42 16.12
C ALA A 440 -16.22 17.24 16.28
N GLU A 441 -16.71 16.02 16.40
CA GLU A 441 -15.88 14.80 16.48
C GLU A 441 -15.03 14.60 15.23
N ASN A 442 -15.63 14.78 14.04
CA ASN A 442 -14.90 14.63 12.77
C ASN A 442 -13.87 15.75 12.56
N THR A 443 -14.18 16.98 12.99
CA THR A 443 -13.20 18.07 12.99
C THR A 443 -12.01 17.75 13.91
N LYS A 444 -12.27 17.21 15.11
CA LYS A 444 -11.22 16.81 16.05
C LYS A 444 -10.32 15.69 15.47
N LYS A 445 -10.92 14.68 14.83
CA LYS A 445 -10.17 13.59 14.18
C LYS A 445 -9.25 14.12 13.08
N TYR A 446 -9.76 15.02 12.24
CA TYR A 446 -8.99 15.67 11.19
C TYR A 446 -7.78 16.44 11.74
N ILE A 447 -7.98 17.31 12.73
CA ILE A 447 -6.89 18.07 13.35
C ILE A 447 -5.88 17.13 14.03
N SER A 448 -6.34 16.08 14.71
CA SER A 448 -5.45 15.11 15.36
C SER A 448 -4.58 14.35 14.36
N SER A 449 -5.13 13.99 13.20
CA SER A 449 -4.40 13.34 12.11
C SER A 449 -3.28 14.24 11.59
N ILE A 450 -3.59 15.51 11.32
CA ILE A 450 -2.63 16.53 10.88
C ILE A 450 -1.49 16.70 11.90
N VAL A 451 -1.83 16.86 13.18
CA VAL A 451 -0.83 17.05 14.26
C VAL A 451 0.05 15.82 14.43
N SER A 452 -0.47 14.63 14.16
CA SER A 452 0.28 13.38 14.23
C SER A 452 1.09 13.10 12.96
N GLY A 453 1.00 13.96 11.94
CA GLY A 453 1.66 13.78 10.65
C GLY A 453 1.11 12.64 9.80
N ASN A 454 -0.13 12.21 10.06
CA ASN A 454 -0.81 11.16 9.32
C ASN A 454 -1.55 11.72 8.11
N TRP A 455 -1.53 10.97 7.01
CA TRP A 455 -2.35 11.25 5.83
C TRP A 455 -3.71 10.57 5.97
N GLY A 456 -4.62 11.21 6.72
CA GLY A 456 -5.96 10.70 7.02
C GLY A 456 -6.11 10.13 8.44
N ASP A 457 -7.33 9.70 8.80
CA ASP A 457 -7.70 9.25 10.14
C ASP A 457 -7.37 7.77 10.45
N ASN A 458 -6.88 7.04 9.45
CA ASN A 458 -6.47 5.64 9.55
C ASN A 458 -4.96 5.54 9.37
N GLU A 459 -4.27 5.06 10.40
CA GLU A 459 -2.81 4.91 10.44
C GLU A 459 -2.28 4.03 9.28
N LYS A 460 -3.01 2.98 8.89
CA LYS A 460 -2.60 2.11 7.78
C LYS A 460 -2.68 2.79 6.43
N ASP A 461 -3.78 3.52 6.20
CA ASP A 461 -3.94 4.26 4.95
C ASP A 461 -2.82 5.28 4.82
N SER A 462 -2.45 5.92 5.93
CA SER A 462 -1.28 6.81 6.03
C SER A 462 0.05 6.11 5.70
N GLU A 463 0.27 4.87 6.14
CA GLU A 463 1.47 4.08 5.78
C GLU A 463 1.56 3.81 4.27
N TYR A 464 0.44 3.43 3.63
CA TYR A 464 0.43 3.18 2.18
C TYR A 464 0.59 4.45 1.36
N ILE A 465 0.06 5.59 1.85
CA ILE A 465 0.32 6.91 1.25
C ILE A 465 1.81 7.25 1.37
N LYS A 466 2.41 7.06 2.54
CA LYS A 466 3.85 7.27 2.76
C LYS A 466 4.71 6.43 1.82
N ASP A 467 4.31 5.19 1.62
CA ASP A 467 4.96 4.26 0.71
C ASP A 467 4.95 4.76 -0.74
N GLY A 468 3.81 5.27 -1.22
CA GLY A 468 3.71 5.92 -2.53
C GLY A 468 4.60 7.16 -2.68
N ILE A 469 4.68 8.00 -1.65
CA ILE A 469 5.54 9.20 -1.63
C ILE A 469 7.02 8.81 -1.66
N ASN A 470 7.44 7.86 -0.83
CA ASN A 470 8.82 7.38 -0.82
C ASN A 470 9.19 6.76 -2.17
N TYR A 471 8.28 5.97 -2.77
CA TYR A 471 8.50 5.39 -4.08
C TYR A 471 8.67 6.47 -5.18
N TYR A 472 7.92 7.58 -5.09
CA TYR A 472 8.13 8.75 -5.95
C TYR A 472 9.55 9.32 -5.80
N TYR A 473 10.00 9.58 -4.58
CA TYR A 473 11.35 10.12 -4.35
C TYR A 473 12.45 9.17 -4.83
N GLU A 474 12.33 7.88 -4.51
CA GLU A 474 13.29 6.86 -4.92
C GLU A 474 13.40 6.75 -6.44
N THR A 475 12.27 6.70 -7.14
CA THR A 475 12.24 6.53 -8.61
C THR A 475 12.65 7.78 -9.39
N ASN A 476 12.56 8.96 -8.77
CA ASN A 476 13.02 10.23 -9.35
C ASN A 476 14.42 10.65 -8.87
N GLY A 477 15.07 9.87 -8.00
CA GLY A 477 16.41 10.17 -7.48
C GLY A 477 16.47 11.41 -6.59
N ILE A 478 15.37 11.71 -5.89
CA ILE A 478 15.24 12.88 -5.00
C ILE A 478 15.70 12.48 -3.60
N ASP A 479 16.68 13.21 -3.05
CA ASP A 479 17.02 13.09 -1.63
C ASP A 479 16.06 13.95 -0.80
N LYS A 480 15.06 13.29 -0.20
CA LYS A 480 14.07 13.93 0.65
C LYS A 480 14.69 14.78 1.78
N LYS A 481 15.81 14.34 2.38
CA LYS A 481 16.45 15.11 3.46
C LYS A 481 17.05 16.40 2.96
N GLU A 482 17.58 16.38 1.74
CA GLU A 482 18.13 17.57 1.10
C GLU A 482 17.03 18.57 0.75
N GLU A 483 15.88 18.11 0.25
CA GLU A 483 14.73 18.99 -0.01
C GLU A 483 14.19 19.63 1.28
N ILE A 484 13.97 18.83 2.33
CA ILE A 484 13.58 19.37 3.64
C ILE A 484 14.63 20.39 4.13
N TYR A 485 15.92 20.15 3.93
CA TYR A 485 16.95 21.11 4.34
C TYR A 485 16.83 22.43 3.56
N LYS A 486 16.60 22.39 2.25
CA LYS A 486 16.44 23.59 1.39
C LYS A 486 15.23 24.43 1.79
N GLU A 487 14.08 23.81 2.05
CA GLU A 487 12.85 24.49 2.46
C GLU A 487 12.91 25.12 3.86
N ARG A 488 13.92 24.77 4.65
CA ARG A 488 14.06 25.20 6.04
C ARG A 488 15.22 26.21 6.22
N GLN A 489 15.93 26.55 5.15
CA GLN A 489 16.84 27.70 5.09
C GLN A 489 16.04 28.97 4.81
#